data_AF-A0A915BUI9-F1
#
_entry.id   AF-A0A915BUI9-F1
#
_cell.length_a   1.000
_cell.length_b   1.000
_cell.length_c   1.000
_cell.angle_alpha   90.00
_cell.angle_beta   90.00
_cell.angle_gamma   90.00
#
_symmetry.space_group_name_H-M   'P 1'
#
loop_
_entity.id
_entity.type
_entity.pdbx_description
1 polymer ?
#
loop_
_entity_poly.entity_id
_entity_poly.type
_entity_poly.pdbx_seq_one_letter_code
_entity_poly.pdbx_strand_id
1 'polypeptide(L)'
;FSSRYTFTVSIMRCIRNLFLCSPTSISLYDGTVRLARIFYLRNLRMSILFTLAVIYFLFLPHILRRGARFEMIDKAPGSYYVIFSVYTYHSATRVNKRLISIAYSSTNNKFPFQCLAVNDSGWRRLAPTKSYNAELQHGLCKTMAYVAHCYLPPADAYTLLGTTGAFKLKVQPAYEKREALVVCTSPSYLFELWMTALVSIESARYFGATLRVVYIQSIISDLYKILQAYQEEGIILIKDGFDMPKLKDHPEIDSGHHNQAIAINDCLNQFKDAADFIIVADWDDIFLTGFESKLGVGALGPAYNKGLNVVDFLIDQRSKNSTTGAFLFEWMKTERSDMIGKL
;
A
#
# COMPACT_ATOMS: atom_id res chain seq x y z
N PHE A 1 42.23 -3.30 -8.26
CA PHE A 1 41.51 -3.53 -9.53
C PHE A 1 40.32 -2.57 -9.57
N SER A 2 40.54 -1.32 -10.03
CA SER A 2 40.19 -0.84 -11.38
C SER A 2 38.73 -1.20 -11.72
N SER A 3 37.74 -0.34 -11.51
CA SER A 3 37.39 0.80 -12.38
C SER A 3 36.45 1.76 -11.62
N ARG A 4 36.77 3.05 -11.61
CA ARG A 4 35.96 4.16 -11.06
C ARG A 4 35.41 4.99 -12.22
N TYR A 5 34.13 5.34 -12.11
CA TYR A 5 33.53 6.65 -12.38
C TYR A 5 34.13 7.51 -13.50
N THR A 6 33.46 7.52 -14.66
CA THR A 6 33.57 8.59 -15.67
C THR A 6 32.27 8.67 -16.46
N PHE A 7 31.27 9.37 -15.93
CA PHE A 7 30.10 9.79 -16.72
C PHE A 7 29.49 11.09 -16.17
N THR A 8 30.32 12.13 -16.05
CA THR A 8 29.84 13.47 -15.67
C THR A 8 30.75 14.60 -16.18
N VAL A 9 31.32 14.47 -17.38
CA VAL A 9 32.01 15.60 -18.04
C VAL A 9 31.86 15.47 -19.56
N SER A 10 30.66 15.70 -20.10
CA SER A 10 30.52 15.90 -21.56
C SER A 10 29.39 16.83 -22.00
N ILE A 11 28.60 17.38 -21.06
CA ILE A 11 27.55 18.39 -21.38
C ILE A 11 28.01 19.83 -21.09
N MET A 12 29.12 20.03 -20.34
CA MET A 12 29.69 21.35 -20.05
C MET A 12 30.83 21.80 -21.00
N ARG A 13 30.87 21.29 -22.24
CA ARG A 13 31.83 21.77 -23.27
C ARG A 13 31.17 22.38 -24.51
N CYS A 14 29.84 22.33 -24.64
CA CYS A 14 29.12 22.92 -25.77
C CYS A 14 28.52 24.32 -25.53
N ILE A 15 28.59 24.86 -24.31
CA ILE A 15 28.00 26.18 -23.97
C ILE A 15 29.07 27.29 -23.88
N ARG A 16 30.37 26.96 -24.03
CA ARG A 16 31.47 27.91 -23.81
C ARG A 16 32.03 28.61 -25.06
N ASN A 17 31.52 28.30 -26.26
CA ASN A 17 32.04 28.80 -27.54
C ASN A 17 31.10 29.74 -28.34
N LEU A 18 30.09 30.33 -27.69
CA LEU A 18 29.12 31.22 -28.37
C LEU A 18 29.27 32.72 -28.05
N PHE A 19 30.33 33.14 -27.35
CA PHE A 19 30.54 34.53 -26.96
C PHE A 19 31.99 35.00 -27.15
N LEU A 20 32.46 35.05 -28.40
CA LEU A 20 33.66 35.81 -28.78
C LEU A 20 33.50 36.35 -30.21
N CYS A 21 32.74 37.45 -30.36
CA CYS A 21 32.90 38.39 -31.46
C CYS A 21 32.76 39.81 -30.90
N SER A 22 33.83 40.59 -31.04
CA SER A 22 33.86 42.03 -30.77
C SER A 22 32.94 42.79 -31.75
N PRO A 23 32.24 43.86 -31.33
CA PRO A 23 31.36 44.61 -32.21
C PRO A 23 32.12 45.73 -32.93
N THR A 24 32.22 45.65 -34.26
CA THR A 24 32.44 46.82 -35.10
C THR A 24 31.09 47.34 -35.60
N SER A 25 30.69 48.49 -35.05
CA SER A 25 29.82 49.52 -35.63
C SER A 25 28.75 49.08 -36.64
N ILE A 26 27.53 48.83 -36.16
CA ILE A 26 26.31 48.97 -36.96
C ILE A 26 25.27 49.73 -36.12
N SER A 27 25.05 50.99 -36.47
CA SER A 27 23.93 51.82 -36.03
C SER A 27 22.71 51.43 -36.87
N LEU A 28 21.75 50.68 -36.31
CA LEU A 28 20.41 50.46 -36.91
C LEU A 28 19.38 50.05 -35.83
N TYR A 29 18.34 50.87 -35.69
CA TYR A 29 16.98 50.60 -35.18
C TYR A 29 16.72 50.09 -33.74
N ASP A 30 16.11 50.98 -32.94
CA ASP A 30 15.64 50.84 -31.56
C ASP A 30 14.43 49.88 -31.35
N GLY A 31 13.98 49.17 -32.39
CA GLY A 31 12.80 48.28 -32.34
C GLY A 31 13.12 46.81 -32.03
N THR A 32 14.31 46.33 -32.37
CA THR A 32 14.68 44.90 -32.32
C THR A 32 15.19 44.44 -30.95
N VAL A 33 15.75 45.36 -30.15
CA VAL A 33 16.29 45.06 -28.81
C VAL A 33 15.18 44.69 -27.82
N ARG A 34 13.99 45.29 -27.96
CA ARG A 34 12.82 44.99 -27.09
C ARG A 34 12.28 43.58 -27.33
N LEU A 35 12.20 43.15 -28.59
CA LEU A 35 11.71 41.81 -28.97
C LEU A 35 12.70 40.71 -28.58
N ALA A 36 14.01 40.93 -28.75
CA ALA A 36 15.03 39.98 -28.33
C ALA A 36 15.04 39.77 -26.80
N ARG A 37 14.82 40.84 -26.01
CA ARG A 37 14.74 40.76 -24.54
C ARG A 37 13.51 40.00 -24.07
N ILE A 38 12.36 40.18 -24.74
CA ILE A 38 11.12 39.43 -24.45
C ILE A 38 11.31 37.95 -24.80
N PHE A 39 11.91 37.63 -25.95
CA PHE A 39 12.17 36.25 -26.37
C PHE A 39 13.14 35.53 -25.42
N TYR A 40 14.20 36.22 -24.98
CA TYR A 40 15.18 35.69 -24.03
C TYR A 40 14.56 35.43 -22.65
N LEU A 41 13.75 36.36 -22.13
CA LEU A 41 13.06 36.18 -20.84
C LEU A 41 12.01 35.06 -20.90
N ARG A 42 11.34 34.88 -22.05
CA ARG A 42 10.36 33.79 -22.24
C ARG A 42 11.03 32.42 -22.27
N ASN A 43 12.18 32.30 -22.95
CA ASN A 43 12.95 31.06 -22.99
C ASN A 43 13.63 30.75 -21.65
N LEU A 44 14.09 31.76 -20.91
CA LEU A 44 14.64 31.57 -19.57
C LEU A 44 13.56 31.06 -18.59
N ARG A 45 12.34 31.62 -18.67
CA ARG A 45 11.20 31.18 -17.84
C ARG A 45 10.79 29.74 -18.15
N MET A 46 10.78 29.34 -19.42
CA MET A 46 10.51 27.95 -19.82
C MET A 46 11.60 26.98 -19.36
N SER A 47 12.88 27.38 -19.43
CA SER A 47 14.00 26.56 -18.96
C SER A 47 13.98 26.36 -17.43
N ILE A 48 13.65 27.40 -16.67
CA ILE A 48 13.47 27.30 -15.21
C ILE A 48 12.30 26.39 -14.86
N LEU A 49 11.14 26.55 -15.53
CA LEU A 49 9.98 25.69 -15.30
C LEU A 49 10.25 24.22 -15.65
N PHE A 50 10.97 23.96 -16.73
CA PHE A 50 11.38 22.60 -17.11
C PHE A 50 12.34 21.99 -16.08
N THR A 51 13.32 22.77 -15.61
CA THR A 51 14.27 22.30 -14.59
C THR A 51 13.56 22.00 -13.26
N LEU A 52 12.64 22.86 -12.83
CA LEU A 52 11.83 22.64 -11.64
C LEU A 52 10.90 21.42 -11.79
N ALA A 53 10.31 21.22 -12.96
CA ALA A 53 9.51 20.02 -13.25
C ALA A 53 10.36 18.75 -13.19
N VAL A 54 11.56 18.75 -13.77
CA VAL A 54 12.50 17.61 -13.71
C VAL A 54 12.92 17.32 -12.27
N ILE A 55 13.24 18.34 -11.48
CA ILE A 55 13.54 18.18 -10.05
C ILE A 55 12.33 17.62 -9.29
N TYR A 56 11.13 18.14 -9.55
CA TYR A 56 9.90 17.64 -8.95
C TYR A 56 9.67 16.17 -9.30
N PHE A 57 9.73 15.77 -10.57
CA PHE A 57 9.51 14.38 -10.97
C PHE A 57 10.62 13.40 -10.51
N LEU A 58 11.87 13.86 -10.39
CA LEU A 58 12.97 13.00 -9.91
C LEU A 58 13.00 12.84 -8.40
N PHE A 59 12.63 13.88 -7.63
CA PHE A 59 12.77 13.87 -6.17
C PHE A 59 11.46 13.61 -5.42
N LEU A 60 10.30 13.87 -6.01
CA LEU A 60 9.00 13.60 -5.38
C LEU A 60 8.77 12.11 -5.05
N PRO A 61 9.18 11.13 -5.87
CA PRO A 61 9.07 9.71 -5.51
C PRO A 61 9.94 9.33 -4.30
N HIS A 62 11.04 10.07 -4.06
CA HIS A 62 11.91 9.86 -2.92
C HIS A 62 11.38 10.47 -1.63
N ILE A 63 10.62 11.56 -1.72
CA ILE A 63 10.00 12.24 -0.57
C ILE A 63 8.67 11.57 -0.17
N LEU A 64 7.94 10.99 -1.13
CA LEU A 64 6.65 10.31 -0.88
C LEU A 64 6.76 8.83 -0.51
N ARG A 65 7.95 8.21 -0.57
CA ARG A 65 8.20 6.87 -0.02
C ARG A 65 8.29 6.91 1.50
N ARG A 66 7.16 7.18 2.17
CA ARG A 66 6.95 6.80 3.57
C ARG A 66 6.35 5.40 3.63
N GLY A 67 7.09 4.40 3.14
CA GLY A 67 6.78 3.01 3.44
C GLY A 67 7.05 2.73 4.91
N ALA A 68 6.34 1.77 5.49
CA ALA A 68 6.62 1.27 6.84
C ALA A 68 8.10 0.85 6.93
N ARG A 69 8.84 1.44 7.89
CA ARG A 69 10.26 1.14 8.09
C ARG A 69 10.38 -0.14 8.93
N PHE A 70 10.81 -1.23 8.31
CA PHE A 70 11.09 -2.49 9.01
C PHE A 70 12.40 -2.39 9.79
N GLU A 71 12.40 -2.90 11.03
CA GLU A 71 13.63 -3.13 11.79
C GLU A 71 14.15 -4.54 11.51
N MET A 72 15.37 -4.66 11.00
CA MET A 72 16.06 -5.95 10.91
C MET A 72 16.54 -6.35 12.29
N ILE A 73 16.16 -7.56 12.71
CA ILE A 73 16.52 -8.09 14.02
C ILE A 73 17.29 -9.39 13.84
N ASP A 74 18.57 -9.31 14.19
CA ASP A 74 19.56 -10.39 14.36
C ASP A 74 20.17 -11.04 13.11
N LYS A 75 21.48 -11.29 13.21
CA LYS A 75 22.29 -12.13 12.32
C LYS A 75 22.64 -13.41 13.11
N ALA A 76 21.70 -14.33 13.23
CA ALA A 76 22.10 -15.72 13.32
C ALA A 76 22.71 -16.10 11.95
N PRO A 77 23.83 -16.83 11.88
CA PRO A 77 24.42 -17.19 10.59
C PRO A 77 23.39 -17.99 9.76
N GLY A 78 22.84 -17.35 8.72
CA GLY A 78 21.87 -17.94 7.78
C GLY A 78 20.38 -17.70 8.05
N SER A 79 19.98 -16.91 9.05
CA SER A 79 18.55 -16.59 9.28
C SER A 79 18.33 -15.12 9.60
N TYR A 80 17.34 -14.52 8.92
CA TYR A 80 16.84 -13.17 9.20
C TYR A 80 15.39 -13.23 9.67
N TYR A 81 14.98 -12.22 10.43
CA TYR A 81 13.61 -12.02 10.89
C TYR A 81 13.17 -10.62 10.49
N VAL A 82 12.05 -10.53 9.77
CA VAL A 82 11.43 -9.26 9.40
C VAL A 82 10.07 -9.20 10.08
N ILE A 83 9.96 -8.37 11.10
CA ILE A 83 8.69 -8.14 11.81
C ILE A 83 7.91 -7.10 11.03
N PHE A 84 6.73 -7.46 10.55
CA PHE A 84 5.90 -6.57 9.74
C PHE A 84 4.70 -6.02 10.49
N SER A 85 4.21 -6.71 11.52
CA SER A 85 3.19 -6.14 12.40
C SER A 85 3.18 -6.73 13.80
N VAL A 86 2.71 -5.92 14.74
CA VAL A 86 2.56 -6.30 16.14
C VAL A 86 1.24 -5.77 16.68
N TYR A 87 0.35 -6.68 17.09
CA TYR A 87 -0.95 -6.33 17.65
C TYR A 87 -1.11 -6.79 19.10
N THR A 88 -1.85 -6.03 19.88
CA THR A 88 -2.26 -6.39 21.24
C THR A 88 -3.75 -6.72 21.27
N TYR A 89 -4.09 -7.88 21.84
CA TYR A 89 -5.47 -8.35 22.03
C TYR A 89 -5.78 -8.46 23.50
N HIS A 90 -7.05 -8.22 23.84
CA HIS A 90 -7.59 -8.61 25.13
C HIS A 90 -7.58 -10.14 25.26
N SER A 91 -6.98 -10.66 26.33
CA SER A 91 -6.95 -12.11 26.55
C SER A 91 -8.26 -12.57 27.18
N ALA A 92 -9.08 -13.30 26.43
CA ALA A 92 -10.31 -13.90 26.95
C ALA A 92 -10.05 -14.97 28.03
N THR A 93 -8.89 -15.64 27.99
CA THR A 93 -8.56 -16.77 28.88
C THR A 93 -7.66 -16.40 30.05
N ARG A 94 -7.09 -15.19 30.06
CA ARG A 94 -6.12 -14.77 31.10
C ARG A 94 -6.45 -13.37 31.60
N VAL A 95 -7.05 -13.32 32.79
CA VAL A 95 -7.32 -12.07 33.51
C VAL A 95 -6.03 -11.26 33.66
N ASN A 96 -6.10 -9.96 33.36
CA ASN A 96 -5.00 -8.99 33.42
C ASN A 96 -3.78 -9.31 32.53
N LYS A 97 -3.96 -10.07 31.46
CA LYS A 97 -2.94 -10.23 30.41
C LYS A 97 -3.48 -9.80 29.06
N ARG A 98 -2.61 -9.22 28.25
CA ARG A 98 -2.78 -9.01 26.82
C ARG A 98 -2.01 -10.09 26.07
N LEU A 99 -2.60 -10.55 24.98
CA LEU A 99 -1.86 -11.29 23.98
C LEU A 99 -1.15 -10.26 23.11
N ILE A 100 0.17 -10.38 23.00
CA ILE A 100 0.96 -9.68 22.00
C ILE A 100 1.20 -10.67 20.86
N SER A 101 0.64 -10.38 19.70
CA SER A 101 0.82 -11.14 18.47
C SER A 101 1.80 -10.43 17.56
N ILE A 102 2.86 -11.12 17.17
CA ILE A 102 3.95 -10.59 16.35
C ILE A 102 3.93 -11.37 15.04
N ALA A 103 3.56 -10.72 13.95
CA ALA A 103 3.62 -11.31 12.64
C ALA A 103 4.99 -11.00 12.01
N TYR A 104 5.69 -12.04 11.59
CA TYR A 104 7.05 -11.94 11.10
C TYR A 104 7.31 -12.91 9.95
N SER A 105 8.28 -12.55 9.12
CA SER A 105 8.78 -13.36 8.03
C SER A 105 10.18 -13.87 8.35
N SER A 106 10.45 -15.15 8.12
CA SER A 106 11.76 -15.75 8.36
C SER A 106 12.02 -16.99 7.51
N THR A 107 13.29 -17.35 7.36
CA THR A 107 13.71 -18.66 6.85
C THR A 107 13.66 -19.76 7.92
N ASN A 108 13.43 -19.39 9.18
CA ASN A 108 13.41 -20.29 10.33
C ASN A 108 12.06 -20.21 11.06
N ASN A 109 11.51 -21.38 11.43
CA ASN A 109 10.24 -21.47 12.16
C ASN A 109 10.38 -21.22 13.67
N LYS A 110 11.61 -21.18 14.20
CA LYS A 110 11.88 -20.85 15.59
C LYS A 110 12.00 -19.34 15.75
N PHE A 111 11.15 -18.77 16.60
CA PHE A 111 11.28 -17.37 17.00
C PHE A 111 12.25 -17.26 18.19
N PRO A 112 13.42 -16.61 18.04
CA PRO A 112 14.48 -16.68 19.05
C PRO A 112 14.32 -15.63 20.17
N PHE A 113 13.28 -14.80 20.12
CA PHE A 113 13.10 -13.68 21.05
C PHE A 113 12.13 -13.99 22.17
N GLN A 114 12.37 -13.43 23.36
CA GLN A 114 11.41 -13.37 24.46
C GLN A 114 10.76 -11.99 24.53
N CYS A 115 9.54 -11.89 25.03
CA CYS A 115 8.88 -10.60 25.19
C CYS A 115 9.09 -10.04 26.60
N LEU A 116 9.43 -8.77 26.70
CA LEU A 116 9.57 -7.99 27.93
C LEU A 116 8.54 -6.87 27.94
N ALA A 117 7.69 -6.83 28.96
CA ALA A 117 6.84 -5.68 29.28
C ALA A 117 7.54 -4.80 30.33
N VAL A 118 7.53 -3.49 30.10
CA VAL A 118 8.07 -2.47 31.01
C VAL A 118 7.03 -1.38 31.24
N ASN A 119 6.77 -1.03 32.50
CA ASN A 119 5.90 0.08 32.86
C ASN A 119 6.69 1.32 33.32
N ASP A 120 6.02 2.44 33.51
CA ASP A 120 6.60 3.72 33.94
C ASP A 120 7.30 3.65 35.31
N SER A 121 6.84 2.79 36.22
CA SER A 121 7.49 2.54 37.51
C SER A 121 8.80 1.73 37.42
N GLY A 122 9.18 1.29 36.20
CA GLY A 122 10.37 0.47 35.96
C GLY A 122 10.17 -1.03 36.22
N TRP A 123 8.94 -1.47 36.51
CA TRP A 123 8.62 -2.88 36.67
C TRP A 123 8.74 -3.63 35.35
N ARG A 124 9.22 -4.87 35.42
CA ARG A 124 9.58 -5.69 34.28
C ARG A 124 8.93 -7.07 34.36
N ARG A 125 8.30 -7.51 33.27
CA ARG A 125 7.82 -8.89 33.12
C ARG A 125 8.28 -9.52 31.83
N LEU A 126 8.87 -10.70 31.97
CA LEU A 126 9.32 -11.51 30.87
C LEU A 126 8.28 -12.60 30.56
N ALA A 127 8.06 -12.87 29.29
CA ALA A 127 7.25 -14.00 28.84
C ALA A 127 7.95 -14.73 27.68
N PRO A 128 7.92 -16.08 27.68
CA PRO A 128 8.36 -16.84 26.53
C PRO A 128 7.44 -16.58 25.34
N THR A 129 8.00 -16.71 24.14
CA THR A 129 7.23 -16.66 22.89
C THR A 129 6.88 -18.07 22.44
N LYS A 130 5.73 -18.19 21.79
CA LYS A 130 5.33 -19.40 21.08
C LYS A 130 5.07 -19.04 19.63
N SER A 131 5.80 -19.66 18.70
CA SER A 131 5.64 -19.44 17.27
C SER A 131 4.69 -20.46 16.64
N TYR A 132 4.02 -20.01 15.59
CA TYR A 132 3.05 -20.76 14.79
C TYR A 132 3.31 -20.44 13.32
N ASN A 133 3.08 -21.42 12.45
CA ASN A 133 3.05 -21.18 11.01
C ASN A 133 1.81 -20.37 10.68
N ALA A 134 1.98 -19.27 9.93
CA ALA A 134 0.88 -18.42 9.49
C ALA A 134 0.42 -18.81 8.08
N GLU A 135 1.33 -19.40 7.30
CA GLU A 135 1.10 -19.88 5.94
C GLU A 135 1.20 -21.40 5.87
N LEU A 136 0.41 -22.02 4.99
CA LEU A 136 0.58 -23.43 4.63
C LEU A 136 1.88 -23.56 3.83
N GLN A 137 2.71 -24.56 4.13
CA GLN A 137 3.97 -24.77 3.39
C GLN A 137 3.68 -25.12 1.93
N HIS A 138 3.82 -24.15 1.04
CA HIS A 138 3.69 -24.38 -0.40
C HIS A 138 5.01 -24.91 -1.01
N GLY A 139 6.11 -24.89 -0.25
CA GLY A 139 7.42 -25.42 -0.67
C GLY A 139 8.16 -24.57 -1.71
N LEU A 140 7.55 -23.47 -2.16
CA LEU A 140 8.07 -22.61 -3.23
C LEU A 140 8.99 -21.48 -2.73
N CYS A 141 8.92 -21.13 -1.44
CA CYS A 141 9.64 -19.99 -0.86
C CYS A 141 10.58 -20.42 0.27
N LYS A 142 11.82 -19.90 0.26
CA LYS A 142 12.76 -20.06 1.39
C LYS A 142 12.32 -19.30 2.64
N THR A 143 11.57 -18.22 2.46
CA THR A 143 11.02 -17.39 3.54
C THR A 143 9.54 -17.64 3.67
N MET A 144 9.05 -17.79 4.91
CA MET A 144 7.63 -18.00 5.20
C MET A 144 7.14 -17.01 6.25
N ALA A 145 5.82 -16.78 6.26
CA ALA A 145 5.16 -16.00 7.29
C ALA A 145 4.85 -16.86 8.53
N TYR A 146 5.10 -16.27 9.70
CA TYR A 146 4.87 -16.85 11.01
C TYR A 146 4.22 -15.84 11.94
N VAL A 147 3.61 -16.36 13.00
CA VAL A 147 3.09 -15.55 14.11
C VAL A 147 3.71 -16.03 15.41
N ALA A 148 4.27 -15.12 16.19
CA ALA A 148 4.72 -15.37 17.55
C ALA A 148 3.79 -14.72 18.56
N HIS A 149 3.41 -15.48 19.58
CA HIS A 149 2.55 -15.05 20.67
C HIS A 149 3.32 -14.95 21.97
N CYS A 150 3.09 -13.88 22.72
CA CYS A 150 3.47 -13.77 24.12
C CYS A 150 2.34 -13.17 24.95
N TYR A 151 2.20 -13.62 26.19
CA TYR A 151 1.15 -13.17 27.10
C TYR A 151 1.77 -12.32 28.20
N LEU A 152 1.56 -11.02 28.11
CA LEU A 152 2.13 -10.05 29.02
C LEU A 152 1.03 -9.18 29.63
N PRO A 153 1.22 -8.69 30.86
CA PRO A 153 0.35 -7.67 31.44
C PRO A 153 0.39 -6.38 30.61
N PRO A 154 -0.67 -5.54 30.67
CA PRO A 154 -0.64 -4.21 30.08
C PRO A 154 0.57 -3.41 30.58
N ALA A 155 1.27 -2.76 29.66
CA ALA A 155 2.48 -2.01 29.93
C ALA A 155 2.67 -0.89 28.90
N ASP A 156 3.49 0.09 29.25
CA ASP A 156 3.78 1.28 28.44
C ASP A 156 4.73 0.98 27.28
N ALA A 157 5.60 -0.02 27.45
CA ALA A 157 6.49 -0.50 26.41
C ALA A 157 6.60 -2.02 26.40
N TYR A 158 6.71 -2.57 25.19
CA TYR A 158 7.04 -3.97 24.95
C TYR A 158 8.35 -4.03 24.14
N THR A 159 9.21 -4.99 24.50
CA THR A 159 10.54 -5.16 23.91
C THR A 159 10.77 -6.63 23.63
N LEU A 160 11.41 -6.94 22.51
CA LEU A 160 11.96 -8.27 22.23
C LEU A 160 13.38 -8.37 22.78
N LEU A 161 13.64 -9.42 23.56
CA LEU A 161 14.97 -9.76 24.04
C LEU A 161 15.48 -10.97 23.25
N GLY A 162 16.56 -10.76 22.51
CA GLY A 162 17.32 -11.82 21.84
C GLY A 162 18.68 -12.01 22.50
N THR A 163 19.47 -12.94 21.96
CA THR A 163 20.86 -13.18 22.41
C THR A 163 21.79 -12.01 22.08
N THR A 164 21.50 -11.27 21.01
CA THR A 164 22.37 -10.20 20.48
C THR A 164 21.88 -8.79 20.79
N GLY A 165 20.68 -8.63 21.35
CA GLY A 165 20.15 -7.30 21.64
C GLY A 165 18.70 -7.27 22.11
N ALA A 166 18.23 -6.04 22.36
CA ALA A 166 16.87 -5.73 22.77
C ALA A 166 16.24 -4.74 21.79
N PHE A 167 15.01 -5.01 21.34
CA PHE A 167 14.34 -4.27 20.27
C PHE A 167 12.96 -3.82 20.72
N LYS A 168 12.71 -2.51 20.74
CA LYS A 168 11.42 -1.96 21.21
C LYS A 168 10.35 -2.20 20.13
N LEU A 169 9.23 -2.80 20.52
CA LEU A 169 8.14 -3.08 19.61
C LEU A 169 7.22 -1.86 19.43
N LYS A 170 6.87 -1.56 18.18
CA LYS A 170 5.77 -0.66 17.84
C LYS A 170 4.45 -1.45 17.81
N VAL A 171 3.89 -1.65 19.00
CA VAL A 171 2.60 -2.32 19.21
C VAL A 171 1.42 -1.44 18.78
N GLN A 172 0.41 -2.06 18.20
CA GLN A 172 -0.89 -1.44 17.89
C GLN A 172 -2.01 -2.26 18.55
N PRO A 173 -3.14 -1.67 18.95
CA PRO A 173 -4.30 -2.46 19.34
C PRO A 173 -4.82 -3.25 18.13
N ALA A 174 -5.30 -4.47 18.37
CA ALA A 174 -6.05 -5.22 17.36
C ALA A 174 -7.36 -4.50 17.02
N TYR A 175 -7.97 -4.84 15.88
CA TYR A 175 -9.27 -4.28 15.53
C TYR A 175 -10.35 -4.86 16.46
N GLU A 176 -11.24 -4.01 16.98
CA GLU A 176 -12.21 -4.42 18.03
C GLU A 176 -13.68 -4.38 17.57
N LYS A 177 -14.00 -3.60 16.54
CA LYS A 177 -15.37 -3.52 16.02
C LYS A 177 -15.73 -4.85 15.36
N ARG A 178 -16.84 -5.46 15.77
CA ARG A 178 -17.30 -6.73 15.17
C ARG A 178 -17.73 -6.49 13.72
N GLU A 179 -17.22 -7.32 12.83
CA GLU A 179 -17.53 -7.33 11.39
C GLU A 179 -18.08 -8.70 11.01
N ALA A 180 -19.18 -8.73 10.26
CA ALA A 180 -19.79 -10.00 9.85
C ALA A 180 -18.90 -10.71 8.82
N LEU A 181 -18.35 -9.96 7.87
CA LEU A 181 -17.48 -10.48 6.84
C LEU A 181 -16.40 -9.44 6.49
N VAL A 182 -15.16 -9.81 6.73
CA VAL A 182 -13.98 -9.03 6.34
C VAL A 182 -13.36 -9.62 5.09
N VAL A 183 -13.07 -8.77 4.10
CA VAL A 183 -12.32 -9.15 2.91
C VAL A 183 -10.89 -8.63 3.05
N CYS A 184 -9.92 -9.53 3.20
CA CYS A 184 -8.50 -9.22 3.15
C CYS A 184 -8.04 -9.23 1.68
N THR A 185 -7.82 -8.05 1.12
CA THR A 185 -7.37 -7.91 -0.26
C THR A 185 -5.85 -7.96 -0.35
N SER A 186 -5.33 -8.62 -1.39
CA SER A 186 -3.90 -8.56 -1.69
C SER A 186 -3.42 -7.13 -1.94
N PRO A 187 -2.10 -6.89 -1.87
CA PRO A 187 -1.55 -5.57 -2.15
C PRO A 187 -1.93 -5.09 -3.55
N SER A 188 -2.48 -3.88 -3.62
CA SER A 188 -2.73 -3.18 -4.88
C SER A 188 -1.43 -2.65 -5.48
N TYR A 189 -1.29 -2.84 -6.79
CA TYR A 189 -0.19 -2.33 -7.61
C TYR A 189 -0.65 -1.32 -8.67
N LEU A 190 0.30 -0.69 -9.37
CA LEU A 190 0.01 0.39 -10.31
C LEU A 190 -0.97 0.01 -11.43
N PHE A 191 -1.04 -1.26 -11.81
CA PHE A 191 -1.84 -1.72 -12.94
C PHE A 191 -3.23 -2.24 -12.55
N GLU A 192 -3.68 -2.00 -11.31
CA GLU A 192 -5.05 -2.33 -10.92
C GLU A 192 -6.07 -1.57 -11.76
N LEU A 193 -7.00 -2.31 -12.36
CA LEU A 193 -8.08 -1.74 -13.15
C LEU A 193 -9.19 -1.24 -12.23
N TRP A 194 -9.47 0.07 -12.25
CA TRP A 194 -10.46 0.67 -11.36
C TRP A 194 -11.87 0.07 -11.51
N MET A 195 -12.25 -0.35 -12.73
CA MET A 195 -13.54 -1.00 -12.98
C MET A 195 -13.62 -2.35 -12.28
N THR A 196 -12.56 -3.16 -12.37
CA THR A 196 -12.47 -4.46 -11.68
C THR A 196 -12.52 -4.27 -10.17
N ALA A 197 -11.77 -3.29 -9.65
CA ALA A 197 -11.80 -2.99 -8.22
C ALA A 197 -13.20 -2.57 -7.75
N LEU A 198 -13.88 -1.69 -8.50
CA LEU A 198 -15.24 -1.24 -8.19
C LEU A 198 -16.25 -2.40 -8.19
N VAL A 199 -16.23 -3.23 -9.24
CA VAL A 199 -17.07 -4.44 -9.33
C VAL A 199 -16.80 -5.36 -8.14
N SER A 200 -15.53 -5.56 -7.80
CA SER A 200 -15.12 -6.42 -6.71
C SER A 200 -15.63 -5.92 -5.36
N ILE A 201 -15.55 -4.61 -5.10
CA ILE A 201 -16.06 -3.97 -3.88
C ILE A 201 -17.56 -4.14 -3.79
N GLU A 202 -18.31 -3.72 -4.82
CA GLU A 202 -19.77 -3.70 -4.78
C GLU A 202 -20.36 -5.12 -4.78
N SER A 203 -19.72 -6.08 -5.43
CA SER A 203 -20.11 -7.49 -5.36
C SER A 203 -19.91 -8.05 -3.95
N ALA A 204 -18.75 -7.81 -3.32
CA ALA A 204 -18.53 -8.26 -1.96
C ALA A 204 -19.51 -7.63 -0.96
N ARG A 205 -19.81 -6.33 -1.11
CA ARG A 205 -20.85 -5.64 -0.32
C ARG A 205 -22.21 -6.27 -0.51
N TYR A 206 -22.59 -6.58 -1.75
CA TYR A 206 -23.85 -7.24 -2.05
C TYR A 206 -23.97 -8.60 -1.34
N PHE A 207 -22.87 -9.35 -1.23
CA PHE A 207 -22.80 -10.61 -0.48
C PHE A 207 -22.56 -10.44 1.04
N GLY A 208 -22.65 -9.22 1.56
CA GLY A 208 -22.62 -8.97 3.01
C GLY A 208 -21.25 -8.68 3.59
N ALA A 209 -20.23 -8.39 2.77
CA ALA A 209 -18.95 -7.87 3.29
C ALA A 209 -19.18 -6.52 3.97
N THR A 210 -18.77 -6.42 5.23
CA THR A 210 -18.94 -5.21 6.05
C THR A 210 -17.66 -4.38 6.12
N LEU A 211 -16.51 -4.99 5.86
CA LEU A 211 -15.22 -4.32 5.77
C LEU A 211 -14.32 -4.98 4.72
N ARG A 212 -13.62 -4.19 3.93
CA ARG A 212 -12.52 -4.64 3.06
C ARG A 212 -11.22 -3.95 3.43
N VAL A 213 -10.17 -4.73 3.67
CA VAL A 213 -8.84 -4.21 3.99
C VAL A 213 -8.00 -4.21 2.72
N VAL A 214 -7.44 -3.04 2.38
CA VAL A 214 -6.69 -2.83 1.14
C VAL A 214 -5.30 -2.32 1.48
N TYR A 215 -4.28 -3.05 1.06
CA TYR A 215 -2.89 -2.62 1.18
C TYR A 215 -2.43 -1.95 -0.11
N ILE A 216 -1.87 -0.76 -0.02
CA ILE A 216 -1.44 -0.01 -1.21
C ILE A 216 0.09 0.00 -1.30
N GLN A 217 0.64 -0.76 -2.25
CA GLN A 217 2.05 -0.67 -2.61
C GLN A 217 2.28 0.47 -3.60
N SER A 218 1.43 0.52 -4.63
CA SER A 218 1.37 1.55 -5.65
C SER A 218 0.00 1.47 -6.31
N ILE A 219 -0.57 2.58 -6.74
CA ILE A 219 -1.89 2.56 -7.38
C ILE A 219 -2.07 3.83 -8.22
N ILE A 220 -2.91 3.78 -9.25
CA ILE A 220 -3.29 4.99 -9.99
C ILE A 220 -4.12 5.93 -9.11
N SER A 221 -3.96 7.24 -9.33
CA SER A 221 -4.59 8.28 -8.50
C SER A 221 -6.10 8.17 -8.45
N ASP A 222 -6.74 7.80 -9.56
CA ASP A 222 -8.20 7.81 -9.64
C ASP A 222 -8.80 6.63 -8.87
N LEU A 223 -8.17 5.46 -8.94
CA LEU A 223 -8.54 4.35 -8.08
C LEU A 223 -8.29 4.67 -6.60
N TYR A 224 -7.18 5.35 -6.26
CA TYR A 224 -6.94 5.78 -4.88
C TYR A 224 -8.06 6.68 -4.35
N LYS A 225 -8.52 7.67 -5.13
CA LYS A 225 -9.65 8.54 -4.76
C LYS A 225 -10.92 7.73 -4.51
N ILE A 226 -11.22 6.74 -5.36
CA ILE A 226 -12.36 5.83 -5.18
C ILE A 226 -12.24 5.08 -3.85
N LEU A 227 -11.07 4.50 -3.56
CA LEU A 227 -10.84 3.78 -2.29
C LEU A 227 -10.97 4.70 -1.08
N GLN A 228 -10.50 5.94 -1.17
CA GLN A 228 -10.63 6.93 -0.09
C GLN A 228 -12.10 7.24 0.21
N ALA A 229 -12.94 7.38 -0.81
CA ALA A 229 -14.37 7.60 -0.61
C ALA A 229 -15.05 6.40 0.09
N TYR A 230 -14.73 5.18 -0.32
CA TYR A 230 -15.21 3.98 0.39
C TYR A 230 -14.67 3.88 1.83
N GLN A 231 -13.49 4.42 2.09
CA GLN A 231 -12.95 4.50 3.45
C GLN A 231 -13.71 5.52 4.31
N GLU A 232 -14.12 6.66 3.75
CA GLU A 232 -14.96 7.65 4.45
C GLU A 232 -16.33 7.06 4.85
N GLU A 233 -16.87 6.16 4.02
CA GLU A 233 -18.09 5.40 4.32
C GLU A 233 -17.86 4.21 5.30
N GLY A 234 -16.61 3.96 5.71
CA GLY A 234 -16.24 2.86 6.63
C GLY A 234 -16.31 1.47 6.00
N ILE A 235 -16.38 1.38 4.67
CA ILE A 235 -16.46 0.12 3.90
C ILE A 235 -15.06 -0.43 3.65
N ILE A 236 -14.08 0.46 3.43
CA ILE A 236 -12.69 0.10 3.18
C ILE A 236 -11.80 0.61 4.31
N LEU A 237 -10.80 -0.19 4.69
CA LEU A 237 -9.66 0.25 5.46
C LEU A 237 -8.42 0.21 4.56
N ILE A 238 -7.86 1.37 4.25
CA ILE A 238 -6.61 1.50 3.50
C ILE A 238 -5.43 1.37 4.46
N LYS A 239 -4.45 0.55 4.09
CA LYS A 239 -3.19 0.36 4.79
C LYS A 239 -2.01 0.57 3.85
N ASP A 240 -0.90 1.01 4.41
CA ASP A 240 0.35 1.10 3.66
C ASP A 240 0.83 -0.31 3.27
N GLY A 241 1.32 -0.46 2.04
CA GLY A 241 2.00 -1.67 1.59
C GLY A 241 3.32 -1.93 2.32
N PHE A 242 3.87 -3.12 2.09
CA PHE A 242 5.10 -3.59 2.72
C PHE A 242 6.24 -3.56 1.70
N ASP A 243 7.29 -2.76 1.94
CA ASP A 243 8.55 -2.82 1.19
C ASP A 243 9.55 -3.69 1.94
N MET A 244 9.75 -4.93 1.50
CA MET A 244 10.71 -5.81 2.15
C MET A 244 12.15 -5.26 2.06
N PRO A 245 12.96 -5.42 3.12
CA PRO A 245 14.34 -5.00 3.07
C PRO A 245 15.09 -5.80 2.01
N LYS A 246 15.76 -5.09 1.10
CA LYS A 246 16.62 -5.69 0.09
C LYS A 246 17.84 -6.32 0.76
N LEU A 247 17.83 -7.65 0.91
CA LEU A 247 18.97 -8.39 1.44
C LEU A 247 19.90 -8.75 0.28
N LYS A 248 21.12 -8.22 0.30
CA LYS A 248 22.14 -8.47 -0.73
C LYS A 248 22.40 -9.95 -1.00
N ASP A 249 22.31 -10.76 0.06
CA ASP A 249 22.62 -12.19 0.01
C ASP A 249 21.37 -13.06 -0.25
N HIS A 250 20.17 -12.44 -0.32
CA HIS A 250 18.89 -13.13 -0.52
C HIS A 250 17.96 -12.30 -1.44
N PRO A 251 18.26 -12.20 -2.75
CA PRO A 251 17.50 -11.38 -3.68
C PRO A 251 16.05 -11.88 -3.92
N GLU A 252 15.77 -13.14 -3.62
CA GLU A 252 14.44 -13.76 -3.77
C GLU A 252 13.37 -13.21 -2.78
N ILE A 253 13.79 -12.46 -1.76
CA ILE A 253 12.90 -11.83 -0.77
C ILE A 253 12.05 -10.71 -1.39
N ASP A 254 12.50 -10.13 -2.50
CA ASP A 254 11.86 -9.01 -3.20
C ASP A 254 10.79 -9.48 -4.23
N SER A 255 10.19 -10.66 -4.02
CA SER A 255 9.13 -11.15 -4.91
C SER A 255 7.76 -10.61 -4.49
N GLY A 256 6.94 -10.20 -5.47
CA GLY A 256 5.59 -9.69 -5.21
C GLY A 256 4.70 -10.65 -4.41
N HIS A 257 4.89 -11.96 -4.59
CA HIS A 257 4.23 -12.99 -3.80
C HIS A 257 4.51 -12.89 -2.29
N HIS A 258 5.70 -12.43 -1.91
CA HIS A 258 6.04 -12.26 -0.50
C HIS A 258 5.26 -11.10 0.14
N ASN A 259 5.09 -10.00 -0.59
CA ASN A 259 4.27 -8.88 -0.13
C ASN A 259 2.80 -9.29 0.00
N GLN A 260 2.30 -10.13 -0.91
CA GLN A 260 0.96 -10.70 -0.84
C GLN A 260 0.78 -11.55 0.43
N ALA A 261 1.68 -12.51 0.68
CA ALA A 261 1.64 -13.34 1.87
C ALA A 261 1.69 -12.50 3.16
N ILE A 262 2.55 -11.48 3.22
CA ILE A 262 2.65 -10.58 4.38
C ILE A 262 1.35 -9.81 4.62
N ALA A 263 0.78 -9.20 3.58
CA ALA A 263 -0.44 -8.41 3.69
C ALA A 263 -1.64 -9.26 4.14
N ILE A 264 -1.79 -10.46 3.57
CA ILE A 264 -2.83 -11.41 3.96
C ILE A 264 -2.66 -11.80 5.43
N ASN A 265 -1.45 -12.17 5.84
CA ASN A 265 -1.19 -12.58 7.22
C ASN A 265 -1.33 -11.42 8.21
N ASP A 266 -0.97 -10.19 7.83
CA ASP A 266 -1.20 -9.01 8.65
C ASP A 266 -2.69 -8.76 8.86
N CYS A 267 -3.49 -8.84 7.80
CA CYS A 267 -4.94 -8.69 7.86
C CYS A 267 -5.58 -9.79 8.72
N LEU A 268 -5.25 -11.05 8.45
CA LEU A 268 -5.74 -12.18 9.25
C LEU A 268 -5.38 -12.00 10.72
N ASN A 269 -4.13 -11.63 11.01
CA ASN A 269 -3.71 -11.40 12.39
C ASN A 269 -4.54 -10.28 13.01
N GLN A 270 -4.63 -9.11 12.39
CA GLN A 270 -5.33 -7.95 12.96
C GLN A 270 -6.84 -8.20 13.20
N PHE A 271 -7.52 -8.91 12.30
CA PHE A 271 -8.98 -8.99 12.24
C PHE A 271 -9.58 -10.31 12.74
N LYS A 272 -8.77 -11.35 13.01
CA LYS A 272 -9.26 -12.69 13.42
C LYS A 272 -10.25 -12.71 14.60
N ASP A 273 -10.15 -11.78 15.54
CA ASP A 273 -11.03 -11.73 16.72
C ASP A 273 -12.23 -10.78 16.52
N ALA A 274 -12.21 -10.00 15.43
CA ALA A 274 -13.22 -9.02 15.10
C ALA A 274 -14.18 -9.50 14.01
N ALA A 275 -13.78 -10.44 13.17
CA ALA A 275 -14.59 -10.96 12.08
C ALA A 275 -15.33 -12.26 12.45
N ASP A 276 -16.58 -12.44 12.00
CA ASP A 276 -17.23 -13.77 11.98
C ASP A 276 -16.61 -14.64 10.88
N PHE A 277 -16.38 -14.06 9.71
CA PHE A 277 -15.69 -14.69 8.58
C PHE A 277 -14.66 -13.75 7.96
N ILE A 278 -13.56 -14.33 7.49
CA ILE A 278 -12.56 -13.62 6.69
C ILE A 278 -12.41 -14.34 5.36
N ILE A 279 -12.48 -13.60 4.26
CA ILE A 279 -12.16 -14.06 2.92
C ILE A 279 -10.85 -13.38 2.49
N VAL A 280 -9.98 -14.15 1.85
CA VAL A 280 -8.80 -13.63 1.16
C VAL A 280 -9.11 -13.62 -0.33
N ALA A 281 -8.99 -12.47 -0.99
CA ALA A 281 -9.33 -12.31 -2.40
C ALA A 281 -8.51 -11.20 -3.07
N ASP A 282 -8.22 -11.37 -4.35
CA ASP A 282 -7.67 -10.34 -5.24
C ASP A 282 -8.82 -9.54 -5.89
N TRP A 283 -8.48 -8.46 -6.59
CA TRP A 283 -9.49 -7.61 -7.24
C TRP A 283 -10.22 -8.36 -8.36
N ASP A 284 -9.52 -9.23 -9.07
CA ASP A 284 -9.94 -9.95 -10.26
C ASP A 284 -10.41 -11.39 -10.01
N ASP A 285 -10.56 -11.80 -8.74
CA ASP A 285 -11.11 -13.11 -8.36
C ASP A 285 -12.64 -13.23 -8.58
N ILE A 286 -13.30 -12.14 -8.94
CA ILE A 286 -14.76 -12.11 -9.15
C ILE A 286 -15.09 -12.22 -10.63
N PHE A 287 -15.68 -13.36 -10.99
CA PHE A 287 -16.25 -13.60 -12.30
C PHE A 287 -17.75 -13.36 -12.27
N LEU A 288 -18.21 -12.35 -13.01
CA LEU A 288 -19.63 -12.11 -13.21
C LEU A 288 -20.13 -12.95 -14.38
N THR A 289 -20.96 -13.94 -14.08
CA THR A 289 -21.58 -14.79 -15.11
C THR A 289 -22.86 -14.13 -15.63
N GLY A 290 -22.84 -13.71 -16.90
CA GLY A 290 -24.03 -13.20 -17.61
C GLY A 290 -24.73 -14.24 -18.49
N PHE A 291 -24.21 -15.47 -18.58
CA PHE A 291 -24.74 -16.50 -19.47
C PHE A 291 -25.92 -17.24 -18.86
N GLU A 292 -26.88 -17.63 -19.72
CA GLU A 292 -27.95 -18.54 -19.32
C GLU A 292 -27.34 -19.91 -19.02
N SER A 293 -27.65 -20.43 -17.83
CA SER A 293 -27.24 -21.77 -17.41
C SER A 293 -28.48 -22.68 -17.33
N LYS A 294 -28.26 -23.99 -17.20
CA LYS A 294 -29.35 -24.94 -16.91
C LYS A 294 -30.08 -24.64 -15.59
N LEU A 295 -29.46 -23.87 -14.69
CA LEU A 295 -30.04 -23.43 -13.41
C LEU A 295 -30.78 -22.09 -13.52
N GLY A 296 -30.91 -21.55 -14.74
CA GLY A 296 -31.52 -20.26 -15.02
C GLY A 296 -30.50 -19.17 -15.35
N VAL A 297 -31.01 -17.94 -15.42
CA VAL A 297 -30.22 -16.73 -15.68
C VAL A 297 -29.71 -16.22 -14.33
N GLY A 298 -28.38 -16.01 -14.21
CA GLY A 298 -27.81 -15.40 -13.02
C GLY A 298 -28.44 -14.03 -12.72
N ALA A 299 -28.37 -13.56 -11.46
CA ALA A 299 -29.01 -12.31 -11.04
C ALA A 299 -28.64 -11.08 -11.89
N LEU A 300 -27.48 -11.11 -12.56
CA LEU A 300 -27.02 -10.06 -13.47
C LEU A 300 -27.36 -10.30 -14.95
N GLY A 301 -27.81 -11.50 -15.34
CA GLY A 301 -28.12 -11.78 -16.74
C GLY A 301 -29.25 -10.92 -17.33
N PRO A 302 -30.32 -10.54 -16.59
CA PRO A 302 -31.28 -9.56 -17.08
C PRO A 302 -30.68 -8.17 -17.36
N ALA A 303 -29.61 -7.78 -16.65
CA ALA A 303 -28.89 -6.54 -16.90
C ALA A 303 -27.99 -6.67 -18.15
N TYR A 304 -27.22 -7.75 -18.25
CA TYR A 304 -26.40 -8.06 -19.43
C TYR A 304 -27.24 -8.15 -20.71
N ASN A 305 -28.40 -8.82 -20.67
CA ASN A 305 -29.29 -8.99 -21.82
C ASN A 305 -29.90 -7.65 -22.29
N LYS A 306 -29.96 -6.64 -21.41
CA LYS A 306 -30.40 -5.28 -21.74
C LYS A 306 -29.23 -4.38 -22.20
N GLY A 307 -28.02 -4.91 -22.29
CA GLY A 307 -26.81 -4.13 -22.60
C GLY A 307 -26.42 -3.15 -21.49
N LEU A 308 -26.93 -3.34 -20.26
CA LEU A 308 -26.61 -2.48 -19.14
C LEU A 308 -25.19 -2.76 -18.66
N ASN A 309 -24.42 -1.69 -18.46
CA ASN A 309 -23.10 -1.80 -17.85
C ASN A 309 -23.22 -1.73 -16.31
N VAL A 310 -22.10 -1.93 -15.61
CA VAL A 310 -22.03 -1.90 -14.13
C VAL A 310 -22.56 -0.59 -13.55
N VAL A 311 -22.34 0.54 -14.22
CA VAL A 311 -22.84 1.84 -13.76
C VAL A 311 -24.38 1.84 -13.79
N ASP A 312 -24.98 1.35 -14.86
CA ASP A 312 -26.45 1.26 -14.98
C ASP A 312 -27.04 0.34 -13.90
N PHE A 313 -26.36 -0.78 -13.61
CA PHE A 313 -26.76 -1.68 -12.51
C PHE A 313 -26.70 -0.98 -11.15
N LEU A 314 -25.63 -0.22 -10.87
CA LEU A 314 -25.49 0.53 -9.62
C LEU A 314 -26.58 1.61 -9.50
N ILE A 315 -27.01 2.23 -10.62
CA ILE A 315 -28.13 3.19 -10.62
C ILE A 315 -29.42 2.49 -10.19
N ASP A 316 -29.70 1.30 -10.74
CA ASP A 316 -30.87 0.50 -10.34
C ASP A 316 -30.82 0.14 -8.86
N GLN A 317 -29.68 -0.36 -8.36
CA GLN A 317 -29.56 -0.71 -6.94
C GLN A 317 -29.67 0.51 -6.01
N ARG A 318 -29.20 1.67 -6.45
CA ARG A 318 -29.31 2.90 -5.66
C ARG A 318 -30.75 3.32 -5.39
N SER A 319 -31.68 2.99 -6.29
CA SER A 319 -33.11 3.23 -6.06
C SER A 319 -33.66 2.44 -4.87
N LYS A 320 -33.01 1.33 -4.51
CA LYS A 320 -33.36 0.46 -3.38
C LYS A 320 -32.55 0.77 -2.13
N ASN A 321 -31.29 1.17 -2.30
CA ASN A 321 -30.42 1.63 -1.22
C ASN A 321 -29.65 2.90 -1.64
N SER A 322 -30.02 4.04 -1.06
CA SER A 322 -29.51 5.36 -1.46
C SER A 322 -28.00 5.54 -1.30
N THR A 323 -27.34 4.72 -0.47
CA THR A 323 -25.89 4.75 -0.24
C THR A 323 -25.10 3.95 -1.29
N THR A 324 -25.74 3.09 -2.08
CA THR A 324 -25.03 2.28 -3.08
C THR A 324 -24.45 3.16 -4.18
N GLY A 325 -23.12 3.07 -4.39
CA GLY A 325 -22.39 3.83 -5.40
C GLY A 325 -22.47 5.35 -5.26
N ALA A 326 -22.88 5.88 -4.10
CA ALA A 326 -23.21 7.30 -3.93
C ALA A 326 -22.06 8.22 -4.38
N PHE A 327 -20.84 7.93 -3.93
CA PHE A 327 -19.64 8.63 -4.37
C PHE A 327 -19.40 8.51 -5.88
N LEU A 328 -19.47 7.32 -6.47
CA LEU A 328 -19.22 7.11 -7.90
C LEU A 328 -20.11 8.04 -8.73
N PHE A 329 -21.38 8.18 -8.35
CA PHE A 329 -22.32 9.07 -9.03
C PHE A 329 -22.01 10.56 -8.82
N GLU A 330 -21.59 10.97 -7.63
CA GLU A 330 -21.15 12.35 -7.40
C GLU A 330 -19.86 12.68 -8.15
N TRP A 331 -18.88 11.77 -8.12
CA TRP A 331 -17.63 11.89 -8.87
C TRP A 331 -17.86 12.01 -10.37
N MET A 332 -18.72 11.15 -10.93
CA MET A 332 -19.09 11.22 -12.35
C MET A 332 -19.81 12.53 -12.71
N LYS A 333 -20.60 13.12 -11.80
CA LYS A 333 -21.22 14.43 -12.03
C LYS A 333 -20.17 15.53 -12.09
N THR A 334 -19.19 15.51 -11.18
CA THR A 334 -18.14 16.53 -11.10
C THR A 334 -17.10 16.43 -12.21
N GLU A 335 -16.68 15.22 -12.61
CA GLU A 335 -15.66 15.10 -13.67
C GLU A 335 -16.23 15.22 -15.09
N ARG A 336 -17.50 14.80 -15.33
CA ARG A 336 -18.13 15.11 -16.63
C ARG A 336 -18.37 16.61 -16.81
N SER A 337 -18.67 17.37 -15.76
CA SER A 337 -18.82 18.83 -15.88
C SER A 337 -17.49 19.51 -16.22
N ASP A 338 -16.39 19.02 -15.65
CA ASP A 338 -15.05 19.58 -15.90
C ASP A 338 -14.46 19.20 -17.26
N MET A 339 -14.88 18.07 -17.85
CA MET A 339 -14.54 17.71 -19.23
C MET A 339 -15.37 18.47 -20.28
N ILE A 340 -16.63 18.77 -20.00
CA ILE A 340 -17.50 19.54 -20.92
C ILE A 340 -17.16 21.04 -20.89
N GLY A 341 -16.65 21.57 -19.77
CA GLY A 341 -16.18 22.96 -19.67
C GLY A 341 -14.79 23.23 -20.29
N LYS A 342 -14.11 22.19 -20.80
CA LYS A 342 -12.78 22.28 -21.44
C LYS A 342 -12.76 21.84 -22.90
N LEU A 343 -13.93 21.58 -23.49
CA LEU A 343 -14.17 21.55 -24.93
C LEU A 343 -14.84 22.86 -25.33
#